data_AF-A0A519UQ01-F1
#
_entry.id   AF-A0A519UQ01-F1
#
_cell.length_a   1.000
_cell.length_b   1.000
_cell.length_c   1.000
_cell.angle_alpha   90.00
_cell.angle_beta   90.00
_cell.angle_gamma   90.00
#
_symmetry.space_group_name_H-M   'P 1'
#
loop_
_entity.id
_entity.type
_entity.pdbx_description
1 polymer ?
#
loop_
_entity_poly.entity_id
_entity_poly.type
_entity_poly.pdbx_seq_one_letter_code
_entity_poly.pdbx_strand_id
1 'polypeptide(L)'
;MRGSVVLLDAQGQPFSTADKYMSVDAYVYHPPSSYMQGRPDWLFAEGRQPVAVASKIKVPYPCQVLAYVAGEPADAVPVDVIELADKADAPALALAPGRYRVVVRSRGG
;
A
#
# COMPACT_ATOMS: atom_id res chain seq x y z
N MET A 1 -8.71 14.09 10.14
CA MET A 1 -9.25 13.57 11.42
C MET A 1 -8.98 12.08 11.47
N ARG A 2 -8.21 11.57 12.44
CA ARG A 2 -8.06 10.14 12.71
C ARG A 2 -9.07 9.80 13.81
N GLY A 3 -10.20 9.22 13.45
CA GLY A 3 -11.25 8.84 14.41
C GLY A 3 -12.02 7.63 13.88
N SER A 4 -12.51 6.81 14.79
CA SER A 4 -13.39 5.69 14.44
C SER A 4 -14.69 6.22 13.83
N VAL A 5 -15.18 5.54 12.80
CA VAL A 5 -16.45 5.86 12.15
C VAL A 5 -17.45 4.77 12.50
N VAL A 6 -18.66 5.16 12.90
CA VAL A 6 -19.80 4.24 13.05
C VAL A 6 -20.69 4.43 11.84
N LEU A 7 -20.91 3.35 11.08
CA LEU A 7 -21.89 3.33 10.00
C LEU A 7 -23.28 3.25 10.60
N LEU A 8 -24.20 4.07 10.10
CA LEU A 8 -25.62 4.02 10.46
C LEU A 8 -26.44 3.51 9.28
N ASP A 9 -27.51 2.78 9.54
CA ASP A 9 -28.51 2.38 8.55
C ASP A 9 -29.43 3.56 8.15
N ALA A 10 -30.39 3.29 7.26
CA ALA A 10 -31.33 4.32 6.78
C ALA A 10 -32.25 4.87 7.89
N GLN A 11 -32.34 4.18 9.03
CA GLN A 11 -33.12 4.55 10.22
C GLN A 11 -32.24 5.25 11.27
N GLY A 12 -30.95 5.46 10.99
CA GLY A 12 -29.99 6.10 11.90
C GLY A 12 -29.51 5.20 13.03
N GLN A 13 -29.75 3.88 12.97
CA GLN A 13 -29.22 2.91 13.93
C GLN A 13 -27.85 2.40 13.50
N PRO A 14 -26.96 1.96 14.41
CA PRO A 14 -25.70 1.33 14.03
C PRO A 14 -25.92 0.19 13.04
N PHE A 15 -25.27 0.28 11.88
CA PHE A 15 -25.36 -0.72 10.83
C PHE A 15 -24.86 -2.07 11.34
N SER A 16 -25.70 -3.10 11.22
CA SER A 16 -25.37 -4.48 11.58
C SER A 16 -25.86 -5.41 10.48
N THR A 17 -25.01 -6.34 10.04
CA THR A 17 -25.40 -7.44 9.14
C THR A 17 -25.79 -8.70 9.90
N ALA A 18 -25.88 -8.64 11.24
CA ALA A 18 -26.27 -9.79 12.04
C ALA A 18 -27.72 -10.18 11.71
N ASP A 19 -27.88 -11.26 10.96
CA ASP A 19 -29.15 -11.96 10.85
C ASP A 19 -29.27 -12.99 11.97
N LYS A 20 -30.42 -13.68 12.06
CA LYS A 20 -30.65 -14.70 13.09
C LYS A 20 -29.66 -15.89 13.08
N TYR A 21 -28.79 -15.98 12.07
CA TYR A 21 -27.82 -17.05 11.88
C TYR A 21 -26.35 -16.56 11.89
N MET A 22 -26.10 -15.25 11.97
CA MET A 22 -24.76 -14.67 11.93
C MET A 22 -24.47 -13.85 13.19
N SER A 23 -23.97 -14.54 14.23
CA SER A 23 -23.47 -13.93 15.46
C SER A 23 -21.98 -13.61 15.33
N VAL A 24 -21.61 -12.34 15.50
CA VAL A 24 -20.21 -11.90 15.64
C VAL A 24 -20.12 -10.96 16.83
N ASP A 25 -18.96 -10.92 17.49
CA ASP A 25 -18.76 -10.04 18.65
C ASP A 25 -18.63 -8.56 18.27
N ALA A 26 -18.09 -8.25 17.08
CA ALA A 26 -17.99 -6.89 16.55
C ALA A 26 -17.80 -6.84 15.02
N TYR A 27 -18.30 -5.76 14.39
CA TYR A 27 -17.93 -5.35 13.04
C TYR A 27 -17.01 -4.13 13.11
N VAL A 28 -15.84 -4.21 12.46
CA VAL A 28 -14.86 -3.11 12.44
C VAL A 28 -14.77 -2.57 11.01
N TYR A 29 -15.10 -1.29 10.85
CA TYR A 29 -15.01 -0.57 9.59
C TYR A 29 -13.96 0.52 9.70
N HIS A 30 -12.95 0.47 8.83
CA HIS A 30 -11.94 1.52 8.77
C HIS A 30 -12.47 2.70 7.94
N PRO A 31 -12.10 3.94 8.28
CA PRO A 31 -12.37 5.09 7.42
C PRO A 31 -11.89 4.84 5.99
N PRO A 32 -12.56 5.41 4.97
CA PRO A 32 -12.10 5.33 3.59
C PRO A 32 -10.64 5.75 3.48
N SER A 33 -9.82 4.91 2.86
CA SER A 33 -8.42 5.28 2.59
C SER A 33 -8.40 6.42 1.58
N SER A 34 -7.67 7.49 1.89
CA SER A 34 -7.33 8.47 0.87
C SER A 34 -6.11 7.96 0.10
N TYR A 35 -5.93 8.41 -1.15
CA TYR A 35 -4.85 7.93 -2.01
C TYR A 35 -3.88 9.06 -2.32
N MET A 36 -2.59 8.74 -2.25
CA MET A 36 -1.48 9.60 -2.63
C MET A 36 -0.56 8.80 -3.54
N GLN A 37 -0.21 9.32 -4.73
CA GLN A 37 0.66 8.62 -5.69
C GLN A 37 0.19 7.18 -5.99
N GLY A 38 -1.10 7.00 -6.27
CA GLY A 38 -1.68 5.70 -6.62
C GLY A 38 -1.75 4.67 -5.49
N ARG A 39 -1.41 5.03 -4.25
CA ARG A 39 -1.40 4.14 -3.09
C ARG A 39 -2.12 4.76 -1.90
N PRO A 40 -2.64 3.96 -0.95
CA PRO A 40 -3.21 4.50 0.27
C PRO A 40 -2.25 5.44 1.02
N ASP A 41 -2.74 6.61 1.42
CA ASP A 41 -1.97 7.68 2.07
C ASP A 41 -1.29 7.25 3.37
N TRP A 42 -1.90 6.32 4.11
CA TRP A 42 -1.37 5.77 5.35
C TRP A 42 -0.06 5.01 5.16
N LEU A 43 0.28 4.55 3.96
CA LEU A 43 1.60 3.97 3.68
C LEU A 43 2.73 5.00 3.85
N PHE A 44 2.42 6.29 3.64
CA PHE A 44 3.37 7.40 3.79
C PHE A 44 3.26 8.07 5.18
N ALA A 45 2.61 7.41 6.13
CA ALA A 45 2.61 7.83 7.53
C ALA A 45 3.84 7.27 8.28
N GLU A 46 4.01 7.72 9.54
CA GLU A 46 5.00 7.17 10.46
C GLU A 46 6.45 7.22 9.92
N GLY A 47 6.81 8.37 9.35
CA GLY A 47 8.19 8.65 8.90
C GLY A 47 8.56 8.11 7.52
N ARG A 48 7.61 7.51 6.77
CA ARG A 48 7.83 7.12 5.37
C ARG A 48 7.48 8.24 4.41
N GLN A 49 8.20 8.34 3.30
CA GLN A 49 7.98 9.34 2.26
C GLN A 49 7.81 8.69 0.89
N PRO A 50 7.04 9.30 -0.02
CA PRO A 50 6.92 8.83 -1.39
C PRO A 50 8.23 9.01 -2.16
N VAL A 51 8.78 7.92 -2.68
CA VAL A 51 9.98 7.88 -3.52
C VAL A 51 9.61 7.43 -4.93
N ALA A 52 9.69 8.35 -5.89
CA ALA A 52 9.41 8.08 -7.30
C ALA A 52 10.55 7.28 -7.96
N VAL A 53 10.18 6.24 -8.72
CA VAL A 53 11.14 5.33 -9.38
C VAL A 53 10.90 5.15 -10.88
N ALA A 54 9.70 5.46 -11.39
CA ALA A 54 9.29 5.13 -12.77
C ALA A 54 10.26 5.64 -13.85
N SER A 55 10.76 6.89 -13.74
CA SER A 55 11.68 7.48 -14.71
C SER A 55 13.06 6.81 -14.79
N LYS A 56 13.40 5.96 -13.81
CA LYS A 56 14.69 5.26 -13.74
C LYS A 56 14.61 3.82 -14.26
N ILE A 57 13.42 3.33 -14.61
CA ILE A 57 13.21 1.94 -15.01
C ILE A 57 13.57 1.76 -16.48
N LYS A 58 14.40 0.76 -16.74
CA LYS A 58 14.95 0.44 -18.07
C LYS A 58 14.60 -0.97 -18.54
N VAL A 59 13.81 -1.72 -17.76
CA VAL A 59 13.39 -3.08 -18.09
C VAL A 59 11.99 -3.07 -18.70
N PRO A 60 11.59 -4.13 -19.44
CA PRO A 60 10.25 -4.25 -19.98
C PRO A 60 9.17 -4.32 -18.88
N TYR A 61 8.03 -3.70 -19.18
CA TYR A 61 6.80 -3.85 -18.41
C TYR A 61 6.05 -5.13 -18.83
N PRO A 62 5.21 -5.72 -17.95
CA PRO A 62 5.03 -5.36 -16.55
C PRO A 62 6.25 -5.72 -15.71
N CYS A 63 6.53 -4.93 -14.67
CA CYS A 63 7.64 -5.17 -13.76
C CYS A 63 7.28 -4.87 -12.31
N GLN A 64 8.02 -5.50 -11.39
CA GLN A 64 7.99 -5.24 -9.96
C GLN A 64 9.22 -4.45 -9.56
N VAL A 65 9.04 -3.43 -8.72
CA VAL A 65 10.12 -2.67 -8.10
C VAL A 65 10.13 -2.99 -6.61
N LEU A 66 11.26 -3.53 -6.13
CA LEU A 66 11.44 -4.02 -4.77
C LEU A 66 12.51 -3.18 -4.07
N ALA A 67 12.21 -2.66 -2.89
CA ALA A 67 13.16 -1.91 -2.07
C ALA A 67 13.64 -2.74 -0.88
N TYR A 68 14.96 -2.81 -0.70
CA TYR A 68 15.62 -3.49 0.42
C TYR A 68 16.48 -2.48 1.18
N VAL A 69 16.62 -2.61 2.50
CA VAL A 69 17.56 -1.76 3.25
C VAL A 69 18.98 -2.08 2.78
N ALA A 70 19.81 -1.05 2.60
CA ALA A 70 21.18 -1.24 2.16
C ALA A 70 21.96 -2.10 3.18
N GLY A 71 22.64 -3.13 2.70
CA GLY A 71 23.39 -4.08 3.53
C GLY A 71 22.62 -5.36 3.89
N GLU A 72 21.30 -5.40 3.65
CA GLU A 72 20.54 -6.64 3.80
C GLU A 72 20.93 -7.68 2.74
N PRO A 73 20.87 -8.99 3.10
CA PRO A 73 21.22 -10.08 2.19
C PRO A 73 20.27 -10.14 0.99
N ALA A 74 20.67 -10.90 -0.04
CA ALA A 74 19.95 -10.95 -1.32
C ALA A 74 18.56 -11.60 -1.22
N ASP A 75 18.36 -12.46 -0.22
CA ASP A 75 17.14 -13.19 0.11
C ASP A 75 16.29 -12.51 1.19
N ALA A 76 16.66 -11.30 1.62
CA ALA A 76 15.87 -10.52 2.55
C ALA A 76 14.45 -10.25 2.02
N VAL A 77 13.52 -9.93 2.92
CA VAL A 77 12.18 -9.50 2.53
C VAL A 77 12.24 -8.01 2.17
N PRO A 78 11.71 -7.58 1.02
CA PRO A 78 11.67 -6.16 0.66
C PRO A 78 10.81 -5.38 1.67
N VAL A 79 11.26 -4.18 2.03
CA VAL A 79 10.50 -3.28 2.92
C VAL A 79 9.29 -2.66 2.22
N ASP A 80 9.33 -2.62 0.88
CA ASP A 80 8.21 -2.17 0.06
C ASP A 80 8.32 -2.71 -1.37
N VAL A 81 7.18 -2.93 -2.01
CA VAL A 81 7.07 -3.43 -3.39
C VAL A 81 5.96 -2.67 -4.10
N ILE A 82 6.23 -2.27 -5.34
CA ILE A 82 5.22 -1.73 -6.26
C ILE A 82 5.27 -2.48 -7.58
N GLU A 83 4.13 -2.54 -8.26
CA GLU A 83 4.01 -3.09 -9.61
C GLU A 83 3.73 -1.97 -10.60
N LEU A 84 4.31 -2.09 -11.79
CA LEU A 84 4.07 -1.20 -12.91
C LEU A 84 3.63 -2.06 -14.09
N ALA A 85 2.39 -1.85 -14.54
CA ALA A 85 1.85 -2.45 -15.74
C ALA A 85 2.40 -1.79 -17.00
N ASP A 86 2.64 -0.48 -16.95
CA ASP A 86 3.26 0.27 -18.04
C ASP A 86 4.03 1.52 -17.56
N LYS A 87 4.54 2.30 -18.52
CA LYS A 87 5.37 3.50 -18.25
C LYS A 87 4.61 4.70 -17.69
N ALA A 88 3.28 4.72 -17.80
CA ALA A 88 2.43 5.78 -17.29
C ALA A 88 2.08 5.55 -15.81
N ASP A 89 2.23 4.31 -15.32
CA ASP A 89 2.11 4.03 -13.89
C ASP A 89 3.17 4.80 -13.10
N ALA A 90 2.70 5.53 -12.10
CA ALA A 90 3.54 6.33 -11.22
C ALA A 90 3.34 6.06 -9.71
N PRO A 91 3.09 4.81 -9.23
CA PRO A 91 3.13 4.55 -7.81
C PRO A 91 4.52 4.83 -7.23
N ALA A 92 4.55 5.38 -6.02
CA ALA A 92 5.77 5.65 -5.29
C ALA A 92 6.07 4.55 -4.28
N LEU A 93 7.35 4.26 -4.04
CA LEU A 93 7.76 3.49 -2.88
C LEU A 93 7.53 4.32 -1.60
N ALA A 94 7.15 3.70 -0.50
CA ALA A 94 6.94 4.31 0.80
C ALA A 94 8.14 3.98 1.72
N LEU A 95 9.18 4.83 1.68
CA LEU A 95 10.44 4.55 2.36
C LEU A 95 10.71 5.54 3.48
N ALA A 96 11.21 5.06 4.62
CA ALA A 96 11.79 5.92 5.64
C ALA A 96 13.11 6.54 5.14
N PRO A 97 13.63 7.61 5.77
CA PRO A 97 14.97 8.10 5.47
C PRO A 97 16.02 7.01 5.66
N GLY A 98 16.82 6.76 4.63
CA GLY A 98 17.82 5.69 4.66
C GLY A 98 18.45 5.41 3.30
N ARG A 99 19.33 4.42 3.28
CA ARG A 99 19.95 3.90 2.06
C ARG A 99 19.28 2.60 1.68
N TYR A 100 18.95 2.46 0.40
CA TYR A 100 18.22 1.31 -0.11
C TYR A 100 18.89 0.73 -1.36
N ARG A 101 18.81 -0.59 -1.49
CA ARG A 101 19.05 -1.30 -2.75
C ARG A 101 17.68 -1.51 -3.40
N VAL A 102 17.49 -0.91 -4.58
CA VAL A 102 16.26 -1.07 -5.36
C VAL A 102 16.51 -2.06 -6.49
N VAL A 103 15.68 -3.09 -6.59
CA VAL A 103 15.76 -4.15 -7.60
C VAL A 103 14.50 -4.08 -8.46
N VAL A 104 14.65 -4.18 -9.78
CA VAL A 104 13.51 -4.25 -10.69
C VAL A 104 13.49 -5.64 -11.34
N ARG A 105 12.35 -6.33 -11.25
CA ARG A 105 12.13 -7.65 -11.85
C ARG A 105 11.06 -7.56 -12.92
N SER A 106 11.35 -8.04 -14.13
CA SER A 106 10.36 -8.15 -15.19
C SER A 106 9.82 -9.58 -15.24
N ARG A 107 8.64 -9.79 -15.83
CA ARG A 107 7.97 -11.11 -15.90
C ARG A 107 8.79 -12.20 -16.64
N GLY A 108 9.88 -11.84 -17.31
CA GLY A 108 10.74 -12.73 -18.09
C GLY A 108 12.18 -12.88 -17.60
N GLY A 109 12.51 -12.52 -16.36
CA GLY A 109 13.88 -12.61 -15.81
C GLY A 109 13.95 -12.90 -14.33
#